data_AF-A0A538M415-F1
#
_entry.id   AF-A0A538M415-F1
#
_cell.length_a   1.000
_cell.length_b   1.000
_cell.length_c   1.000
_cell.angle_alpha   90.00
_cell.angle_beta   90.00
_cell.angle_gamma   90.00
#
_symmetry.space_group_name_H-M   'P 1'
#
loop_
_entity.id
_entity.type
_entity.pdbx_description
1 polymer ?
#
loop_
_entity_poly.entity_id
_entity_poly.type
_entity_poly.pdbx_seq_one_letter_code
_entity_poly.pdbx_strand_id
1 'polypeptide(L)'
;MSNLHVFLPEINVTAAGAPASTQHVPFSFNLEVPPGWQQFDQLLQDVGTITGTDGHPIDRQLCAPRGFDPNDGTKSSLPAGSLGGLVALVSRGGCTFTSKVERVQRAGGNGIILVDNRFGEANFIPVFLGIPGGMVSDLDGANLRAFLDAHGGRTTFRATGQNNPLEIQTGRSGIVTSFSSAGPTNFTHVLKPDLAAPGGQILSSTLREFAGEDFAVFDGTSMAAPHVSGSAALLLQQHPTWTPAQVKSALMTTAGPAWGNTARTQEASVLLEGAGLVNVAAANSPKLFADPSSLSFGFLNTDHAAARKPLLVSLSDAGGGAGAWTVSVDAQSASSGASVTPEESVVTVPPGGTVDVPVLAAAPRFSPRGDNTGFVVFTRGSDQIRVPYYFTVVLPQIGRAPRVTIRRNQIDNTSKGTDFVDVYRFPSLPFGPGKNYSDPGMHEDGGEHVYTVHVDRQVANAGAAITAAGFGALPEPWFLGSLNEDDVQGYPGTPVNANGLTFEYG
;
A
#
# COMPACT_ATOMS: atom_id res chain seq x y z
N MET A 1 -21.42 -5.87 -8.27
CA MET A 1 -20.56 -6.95 -8.81
C MET A 1 -19.16 -6.39 -9.00
N SER A 2 -18.13 -7.15 -8.63
CA SER A 2 -16.71 -6.77 -8.79
C SER A 2 -16.14 -7.29 -10.11
N ASN A 3 -15.04 -6.72 -10.60
CA ASN A 3 -14.34 -7.24 -11.78
C ASN A 3 -13.77 -8.65 -11.53
N LEU A 4 -14.31 -9.68 -12.18
CA LEU A 4 -13.90 -11.10 -12.04
C LEU A 4 -12.94 -11.57 -13.14
N HIS A 5 -12.61 -10.69 -14.08
CA HIS A 5 -11.78 -10.99 -15.22
C HIS A 5 -10.62 -10.00 -15.34
N VAL A 6 -9.62 -10.42 -16.09
CA VAL A 6 -8.51 -9.58 -16.52
C VAL A 6 -8.40 -9.63 -18.04
N PHE A 7 -7.73 -8.65 -18.61
CA PHE A 7 -7.55 -8.50 -20.04
C PHE A 7 -6.05 -8.51 -20.36
N LEU A 8 -5.47 -9.71 -20.37
CA LEU A 8 -4.03 -9.92 -20.46
C LEU A 8 -3.69 -11.03 -21.46
N PRO A 9 -2.44 -11.04 -21.97
CA PRO A 9 -1.82 -12.27 -22.42
C PRO A 9 -1.84 -13.34 -21.31
N GLU A 10 -1.69 -14.59 -21.70
CA GLU A 10 -1.59 -15.72 -20.78
C GLU A 10 -0.33 -16.54 -21.03
N ILE A 11 0.16 -17.19 -19.98
CA ILE A 11 1.13 -18.27 -20.03
C ILE A 11 0.40 -19.60 -19.87
N ASN A 12 0.77 -20.55 -20.73
CA ASN A 12 0.32 -21.94 -20.65
C ASN A 12 1.53 -22.86 -20.49
N VAL A 13 1.59 -23.61 -19.39
CA VAL A 13 2.62 -24.63 -19.20
C VAL A 13 2.34 -25.81 -20.13
N THR A 14 3.27 -26.13 -21.02
CA THR A 14 3.06 -27.14 -22.08
C THR A 14 3.60 -28.52 -21.72
N ALA A 15 4.26 -28.67 -20.57
CA ALA A 15 4.78 -29.94 -20.10
C ALA A 15 3.64 -30.95 -19.80
N ALA A 16 3.90 -32.23 -20.07
CA ALA A 16 2.94 -33.29 -19.79
C ALA A 16 2.63 -33.36 -18.29
N GLY A 17 1.34 -33.52 -17.95
CA GLY A 17 0.89 -33.57 -16.55
C GLY A 17 0.74 -32.21 -15.88
N ALA A 18 0.87 -31.10 -16.63
CA ALA A 18 0.60 -29.76 -16.12
C ALA A 18 -0.84 -29.64 -15.58
N PRO A 19 -1.04 -29.22 -14.31
CA PRO A 19 -2.37 -29.02 -13.76
C PRO A 19 -3.06 -27.81 -14.40
N ALA A 20 -4.39 -27.77 -14.34
CA ALA A 20 -5.19 -26.67 -14.87
C ALA A 20 -4.80 -25.31 -14.26
N SER A 21 -4.30 -25.28 -13.02
CA SER A 21 -3.81 -24.08 -12.34
C SER A 21 -2.53 -23.47 -12.94
N THR A 22 -1.91 -24.15 -13.92
CA THR A 22 -0.74 -23.67 -14.67
C THR A 22 -1.06 -23.44 -16.16
N GLN A 23 -2.34 -23.52 -16.51
CA GLN A 23 -2.89 -23.11 -17.79
C GLN A 23 -3.60 -21.77 -17.62
N HIS A 24 -3.70 -20.99 -18.70
CA HIS A 24 -4.39 -19.69 -18.73
C HIS A 24 -3.92 -18.74 -17.63
N VAL A 25 -2.62 -18.78 -17.28
CA VAL A 25 -2.05 -17.93 -16.23
C VAL A 25 -1.96 -16.50 -16.77
N PRO A 26 -2.70 -15.51 -16.22
CA PRO A 26 -2.60 -14.14 -16.69
C PRO A 26 -1.18 -13.61 -16.54
N PHE A 27 -0.69 -12.96 -17.59
CA PHE A 27 0.69 -12.52 -17.69
C PHE A 27 0.77 -11.05 -18.10
N SER A 28 1.11 -10.20 -17.12
CA SER A 28 1.30 -8.78 -17.33
C SER A 28 2.65 -8.52 -17.99
N PHE A 29 2.66 -8.47 -19.32
CA PHE A 29 3.87 -8.32 -20.12
C PHE A 29 4.41 -6.87 -20.08
N ASN A 30 5.74 -6.69 -20.08
CA ASN A 30 6.35 -5.36 -19.99
C ASN A 30 6.20 -4.51 -21.27
N LEU A 31 6.26 -5.13 -22.45
CA LEU A 31 6.13 -4.48 -23.76
C LEU A 31 5.25 -5.27 -24.73
N GLU A 32 5.85 -6.22 -25.45
CA GLU A 32 5.20 -7.11 -26.43
C GLU A 32 5.74 -8.53 -26.31
N VAL A 33 4.84 -9.52 -26.26
CA VAL A 33 5.19 -10.93 -26.21
C VAL A 33 5.93 -11.34 -27.49
N PRO A 34 7.20 -11.77 -27.43
CA PRO A 34 7.97 -12.11 -28.62
C PRO A 34 7.31 -13.24 -29.43
N PRO A 35 7.36 -13.20 -30.78
CA PRO A 35 6.81 -14.28 -31.61
C PRO A 35 7.33 -15.67 -31.25
N GLY A 36 8.59 -15.77 -30.81
CA GLY A 36 9.19 -17.02 -30.37
C GLY A 36 8.48 -17.67 -29.17
N TRP A 37 7.97 -16.89 -28.22
CA TRP A 37 7.23 -17.38 -27.06
C TRP A 37 5.82 -17.85 -27.42
N GLN A 38 5.29 -17.37 -28.53
CA GLN A 38 3.98 -17.77 -29.05
C GLN A 38 4.06 -19.05 -29.90
N GLN A 39 5.12 -19.16 -30.70
CA GLN A 39 5.27 -20.23 -31.69
C GLN A 39 5.96 -21.49 -31.15
N PHE A 40 6.85 -21.34 -30.17
CA PHE A 40 7.71 -22.42 -29.68
C PHE A 40 7.70 -22.51 -28.17
N ASP A 41 7.85 -23.74 -27.67
CA ASP A 41 8.03 -23.98 -26.24
C ASP A 41 9.30 -23.31 -25.72
N GLN A 42 9.13 -22.48 -24.70
CA GLN A 42 10.20 -21.85 -23.95
C GLN A 42 10.48 -22.65 -22.69
N LEU A 43 11.74 -22.73 -22.28
CA LEU A 43 12.12 -23.38 -21.03
C LEU A 43 12.11 -22.38 -19.88
N LEU A 44 11.24 -22.60 -18.90
CA LEU A 44 11.17 -21.85 -17.65
C LEU A 44 11.96 -22.58 -16.56
N GLN A 45 12.78 -21.84 -15.82
CA GLN A 45 13.59 -22.33 -14.70
C GLN A 45 13.30 -21.50 -13.45
N ASP A 46 12.90 -22.13 -12.35
CA ASP A 46 12.91 -21.47 -11.04
C ASP A 46 14.35 -21.25 -10.62
N VAL A 47 14.77 -20.00 -10.42
CA VAL A 47 16.13 -19.71 -9.99
C VAL A 47 16.42 -20.33 -8.62
N GLY A 48 15.39 -20.49 -7.77
CA GLY A 48 15.51 -21.07 -6.44
C GLY A 48 15.95 -22.53 -6.41
N THR A 49 15.87 -23.25 -7.53
CA THR A 49 16.35 -24.63 -7.62
C THR A 49 17.78 -24.74 -8.15
N ILE A 50 18.41 -23.61 -8.51
CA ILE A 50 19.81 -23.57 -8.94
C ILE A 50 20.72 -23.48 -7.71
N THR A 51 21.79 -24.27 -7.68
CA THR A 51 22.85 -24.12 -6.68
C THR A 51 23.77 -22.96 -7.07
N GLY A 52 23.90 -21.99 -6.17
CA GLY A 52 24.74 -20.81 -6.33
C GLY A 52 26.23 -21.10 -6.24
N THR A 53 27.03 -20.07 -6.56
CA THR A 53 28.50 -20.10 -6.45
C THR A 53 28.99 -20.27 -5.01
N ASP A 54 28.13 -20.02 -4.03
CA ASP A 54 28.34 -20.25 -2.60
C ASP A 54 27.90 -21.64 -2.11
N GLY A 55 27.39 -22.50 -3.00
CA GLY A 55 26.92 -23.84 -2.68
C GLY A 55 25.51 -23.90 -2.09
N HIS A 56 24.80 -22.77 -2.00
CA HIS A 56 23.43 -22.71 -1.48
C HIS A 56 22.41 -22.49 -2.61
N PRO A 57 21.12 -22.87 -2.43
CA PRO A 57 20.07 -22.49 -3.36
C PRO A 57 20.01 -20.97 -3.54
N ILE A 58 19.85 -20.51 -4.78
CA ILE A 58 19.73 -19.08 -5.07
C ILE A 58 18.48 -18.51 -4.40
N ASP A 59 18.60 -17.33 -3.79
CA ASP A 59 17.44 -16.58 -3.32
C ASP A 59 16.55 -16.22 -4.52
N ARG A 60 15.26 -16.58 -4.46
CA ARG A 60 14.28 -16.29 -5.50
C ARG A 60 14.10 -14.79 -5.74
N GLN A 61 14.46 -13.91 -4.82
CA GLN A 61 14.49 -12.46 -5.07
C GLN A 61 15.65 -12.05 -5.98
N LEU A 62 16.71 -12.85 -6.14
CA LEU A 62 17.82 -12.57 -7.06
C LEU A 62 18.43 -11.17 -6.88
N CYS A 63 18.58 -10.74 -5.62
CA CYS A 63 19.27 -9.51 -5.27
C CYS A 63 20.77 -9.76 -5.04
N ALA A 64 21.56 -8.69 -4.91
CA ALA A 64 22.99 -8.87 -4.63
C ALA A 64 23.17 -9.64 -3.30
N PRO A 65 24.24 -10.44 -3.18
CA PRO A 65 24.60 -11.06 -1.91
C PRO A 65 24.78 -10.02 -0.81
N ARG A 66 24.58 -10.44 0.45
CA ARG A 66 24.75 -9.57 1.63
C ARG A 66 26.12 -8.89 1.62
N GLY A 67 26.15 -7.60 1.99
CA GLY A 67 27.36 -6.77 2.02
C GLY A 67 27.60 -5.93 0.77
N PHE A 68 26.82 -6.13 -0.29
CA PHE A 68 26.79 -5.28 -1.47
C PHE A 68 25.50 -4.45 -1.54
N ASP A 69 25.50 -3.40 -2.36
CA ASP A 69 24.26 -2.76 -2.80
C ASP A 69 23.40 -3.82 -3.52
N PRO A 70 22.16 -4.09 -3.10
CA PRO A 70 21.27 -5.10 -3.69
C PRO A 70 20.96 -4.83 -5.16
N ASN A 71 21.06 -3.57 -5.59
CA ASN A 71 20.82 -3.13 -6.96
C ASN A 71 22.09 -3.16 -7.81
N ASP A 72 23.25 -3.48 -7.24
CA ASP A 72 24.47 -3.74 -8.01
C ASP A 72 24.31 -5.04 -8.80
N GLY A 73 23.75 -4.96 -10.01
CA GLY A 73 23.51 -6.08 -10.92
C GLY A 73 24.79 -6.79 -11.38
N THR A 74 25.98 -6.26 -11.05
CA THR A 74 27.26 -6.95 -11.29
C THR A 74 27.57 -8.00 -10.24
N LYS A 75 26.92 -7.96 -9.08
CA LYS A 75 27.12 -8.89 -7.96
C LYS A 75 26.00 -9.93 -7.95
N SER A 76 26.36 -11.21 -8.05
CA SER A 76 25.40 -12.30 -8.09
C SER A 76 26.02 -13.60 -7.55
N SER A 77 25.23 -14.40 -6.84
CA SER A 77 25.56 -15.80 -6.54
C SER A 77 25.11 -16.76 -7.66
N LEU A 78 24.34 -16.29 -8.64
CA LEU A 78 23.89 -17.09 -9.78
C LEU A 78 25.08 -17.43 -10.70
N PRO A 79 25.42 -18.72 -10.92
CA PRO A 79 26.60 -19.09 -11.70
C PRO A 79 26.48 -18.65 -13.17
N ALA A 80 27.60 -18.23 -13.77
CA ALA A 80 27.65 -17.90 -15.19
C ALA A 80 27.24 -19.09 -16.06
N GLY A 81 26.40 -18.85 -17.07
CA GLY A 81 25.87 -19.88 -17.97
C GLY A 81 24.78 -20.79 -17.38
N SER A 82 24.43 -20.66 -16.09
CA SER A 82 23.41 -21.50 -15.43
C SER A 82 22.00 -21.37 -16.02
N LEU A 83 21.74 -20.27 -16.73
CA LEU A 83 20.48 -19.98 -17.41
C LEU A 83 20.60 -19.97 -18.94
N GLY A 84 21.65 -20.55 -19.53
CA GLY A 84 21.90 -20.48 -20.99
C GLY A 84 20.67 -20.74 -21.87
N GLY A 85 20.07 -19.67 -22.42
CA GLY A 85 18.88 -19.71 -23.28
C GLY A 85 17.54 -19.96 -22.56
N LEU A 86 17.51 -19.92 -21.23
CA LEU A 86 16.32 -20.16 -20.41
C LEU A 86 15.63 -18.87 -19.99
N VAL A 87 14.34 -18.98 -19.68
CA VAL A 87 13.54 -17.95 -19.01
C VAL A 87 13.59 -18.19 -17.51
N ALA A 88 13.95 -17.16 -16.74
CA ALA A 88 14.05 -17.25 -15.28
C ALA A 88 12.71 -16.94 -14.60
N LEU A 89 12.26 -17.78 -13.65
CA LEU A 89 11.19 -17.45 -12.71
C LEU A 89 11.79 -16.84 -11.44
N VAL A 90 11.44 -15.59 -11.13
CA VAL A 90 12.06 -14.76 -10.07
C VAL A 90 10.97 -14.11 -9.21
N SER A 91 11.18 -13.88 -7.92
CA SER A 91 10.28 -13.10 -7.06
C SER A 91 10.50 -11.59 -7.19
N ARG A 92 9.42 -10.81 -7.18
CA ARG A 92 9.46 -9.36 -6.93
C ARG A 92 9.92 -9.06 -5.50
N GLY A 93 10.50 -7.87 -5.31
CA GLY A 93 10.97 -7.36 -4.00
C GLY A 93 12.48 -7.43 -3.83
N GLY A 94 13.01 -6.83 -2.76
CA GLY A 94 14.44 -6.85 -2.43
C GLY A 94 15.29 -5.83 -3.21
N CYS A 95 15.11 -5.75 -4.52
CA CYS A 95 15.93 -4.98 -5.45
C CYS A 95 15.16 -4.64 -6.73
N THR A 96 15.72 -3.75 -7.56
CA THR A 96 15.11 -3.27 -8.81
C THR A 96 14.91 -4.40 -9.82
N PHE A 97 13.88 -4.24 -10.67
CA PHE A 97 13.66 -5.15 -11.80
C PHE A 97 14.87 -5.22 -12.76
N THR A 98 15.52 -4.08 -12.99
CA THR A 98 16.70 -3.98 -13.87
C THR A 98 17.87 -4.78 -13.33
N SER A 99 18.18 -4.69 -12.02
CA SER A 99 19.27 -5.47 -11.43
C SER A 99 19.03 -6.98 -11.49
N LYS A 100 17.77 -7.43 -11.37
CA LYS A 100 17.38 -8.85 -11.56
C LYS A 100 17.64 -9.28 -13.01
N VAL A 101 17.26 -8.47 -13.98
CA VAL A 101 17.52 -8.75 -15.40
C VAL A 101 19.00 -8.84 -15.71
N GLU A 102 19.81 -7.90 -15.23
CA GLU A 102 21.27 -7.93 -15.46
C GLU A 102 21.89 -9.25 -14.98
N ARG A 103 21.42 -9.77 -13.84
CA ARG A 103 21.88 -11.07 -13.31
C ARG A 103 21.41 -12.25 -14.16
N VAL A 104 20.16 -12.23 -14.62
CA VAL A 104 19.64 -13.23 -15.56
C VAL A 104 20.47 -13.25 -16.86
N GLN A 105 20.75 -12.08 -17.44
CA GLN A 105 21.56 -11.95 -18.65
C GLN A 105 23.00 -12.46 -18.44
N ARG A 106 23.65 -12.12 -17.32
CA ARG A 106 25.00 -12.61 -16.98
C ARG A 106 25.06 -14.13 -16.80
N ALA A 107 23.97 -14.74 -16.34
CA ALA A 107 23.83 -16.19 -16.27
C ALA A 107 23.46 -16.84 -17.62
N GLY A 108 23.30 -16.05 -18.69
CA GLY A 108 22.97 -16.52 -20.04
C GLY A 108 21.48 -16.66 -20.33
N GLY A 109 20.61 -16.17 -19.45
CA GLY A 109 19.16 -16.19 -19.63
C GLY A 109 18.68 -15.22 -20.72
N ASN A 110 17.59 -15.57 -21.39
CA ASN A 110 17.00 -14.80 -22.49
C ASN A 110 15.60 -14.24 -22.18
N GLY A 111 15.11 -14.43 -20.95
CA GLY A 111 13.87 -13.83 -20.49
C GLY A 111 13.65 -13.98 -18.99
N ILE A 112 12.63 -13.30 -18.48
CA ILE A 112 12.29 -13.29 -17.04
C ILE A 112 10.77 -13.26 -16.81
N ILE A 113 10.28 -14.09 -15.91
CA ILE A 113 8.92 -14.04 -15.36
C ILE A 113 9.03 -13.71 -13.88
N LEU A 114 8.44 -12.60 -13.47
CA LEU A 114 8.41 -12.16 -12.08
C LEU A 114 7.13 -12.64 -11.41
N VAL A 115 7.24 -13.20 -10.20
CA VAL A 115 6.12 -13.50 -9.32
C VAL A 115 5.90 -12.28 -8.43
N ASP A 116 4.69 -11.70 -8.45
CA ASP A 116 4.37 -10.58 -7.58
C ASP A 116 4.52 -11.00 -6.10
N ASN A 117 4.94 -10.07 -5.26
CA ASN A 117 5.14 -10.27 -3.83
C ASN A 117 4.01 -9.67 -2.98
N ARG A 118 2.91 -9.32 -3.62
CA ARG A 118 1.66 -8.89 -2.99
C ARG A 118 0.51 -9.71 -3.55
N PHE A 119 -0.51 -9.92 -2.72
CA PHE A 119 -1.72 -10.64 -3.10
C PHE A 119 -2.48 -9.89 -4.21
N GLY A 120 -3.07 -10.66 -5.12
CA GLY A 120 -3.98 -10.16 -6.15
C GLY A 120 -3.44 -10.36 -7.56
N GLU A 121 -4.05 -9.69 -8.53
CA GLU A 121 -3.60 -9.77 -9.93
C GLU A 121 -2.22 -9.11 -10.11
N ALA A 122 -1.45 -9.61 -11.07
CA ALA A 122 -0.11 -9.14 -11.36
C ALA A 122 -0.12 -7.68 -11.85
N ASN A 123 0.80 -6.86 -11.33
CA ASN A 123 1.00 -5.52 -11.85
C ASN A 123 1.89 -5.50 -13.09
N PHE A 124 1.67 -4.49 -13.93
CA PHE A 124 2.62 -4.15 -14.98
C PHE A 124 3.97 -3.67 -14.41
N ILE A 125 5.03 -3.90 -15.18
CA ILE A 125 6.39 -3.47 -14.84
C ILE A 125 6.65 -2.09 -15.48
N PRO A 126 6.88 -1.01 -14.70
CA PRO A 126 6.95 0.37 -15.21
C PRO A 126 8.33 0.79 -15.75
N VAL A 127 9.15 -0.15 -16.20
CA VAL A 127 10.50 0.10 -16.71
C VAL A 127 10.82 -0.82 -17.87
N PHE A 128 11.64 -0.38 -18.82
CA PHE A 128 12.13 -1.26 -19.88
C PHE A 128 13.13 -2.29 -19.32
N LEU A 129 12.83 -3.57 -19.49
CA LEU A 129 13.67 -4.65 -18.95
C LEU A 129 14.91 -4.97 -19.80
N GLY A 130 14.90 -4.75 -21.12
CA GLY A 130 16.02 -5.13 -21.99
C GLY A 130 16.11 -6.62 -22.35
N ILE A 131 15.29 -7.48 -21.73
CA ILE A 131 14.96 -8.84 -22.18
C ILE A 131 13.43 -9.04 -22.12
N PRO A 132 12.88 -9.99 -22.90
CA PRO A 132 11.48 -10.39 -22.76
C PRO A 132 11.11 -10.75 -21.32
N GLY A 133 10.03 -10.17 -20.82
CA GLY A 133 9.55 -10.50 -19.49
C GLY A 133 8.29 -9.78 -19.07
N GLY A 134 7.76 -10.24 -17.95
CA GLY A 134 6.51 -9.76 -17.39
C GLY A 134 6.29 -10.30 -15.98
N MET A 135 5.09 -10.11 -15.46
CA MET A 135 4.72 -10.51 -14.11
C MET A 135 3.49 -11.43 -14.11
N VAL A 136 3.49 -12.40 -13.20
CA VAL A 136 2.34 -13.23 -12.82
C VAL A 136 1.95 -12.94 -11.37
N SER A 137 0.71 -13.28 -11.01
CA SER A 137 0.21 -13.09 -9.64
C SER A 137 1.00 -13.91 -8.62
N ASP A 138 0.86 -13.56 -7.35
CA ASP A 138 1.43 -14.34 -6.24
C ASP A 138 0.92 -15.80 -6.26
N LEU A 139 -0.39 -15.98 -6.48
CA LEU A 139 -1.04 -17.29 -6.47
C LEU A 139 -0.62 -18.13 -7.67
N ASP A 140 -0.59 -17.55 -8.87
CA ASP A 140 -0.16 -18.26 -10.08
C ASP A 140 1.33 -18.61 -10.01
N GLY A 141 2.15 -17.70 -9.49
CA GLY A 141 3.55 -17.96 -9.22
C GLY A 141 3.78 -19.09 -8.22
N ALA A 142 2.95 -19.19 -7.18
CA ALA A 142 2.99 -20.32 -6.24
C ALA A 142 2.60 -21.64 -6.92
N ASN A 143 1.57 -21.65 -7.77
CA ASN A 143 1.18 -22.82 -8.56
C ASN A 143 2.27 -23.26 -9.53
N LEU A 144 2.90 -22.31 -10.23
CA LEU A 144 4.03 -22.56 -11.12
C LEU A 144 5.21 -23.17 -10.36
N ARG A 145 5.56 -22.63 -9.18
CA ARG A 145 6.63 -23.17 -8.34
C ARG A 145 6.34 -24.58 -7.85
N ALA A 146 5.13 -24.83 -7.36
CA ALA A 146 4.74 -26.17 -6.93
C ALA A 146 4.88 -27.21 -8.05
N PHE A 147 4.52 -26.83 -9.29
CA PHE A 147 4.74 -27.67 -10.46
C PHE A 147 6.23 -27.85 -10.77
N LEU A 148 7.01 -26.76 -10.81
CA LEU A 148 8.44 -26.79 -11.09
C LEU A 148 9.22 -27.65 -10.08
N ASP A 149 8.92 -27.52 -8.77
CA ASP A 149 9.56 -28.28 -7.70
C ASP A 149 9.35 -29.80 -7.89
N ALA A 150 8.18 -30.21 -8.39
CA ALA A 150 7.89 -31.62 -8.72
C ALA A 150 8.58 -32.12 -10.01
N HIS A 151 9.13 -31.22 -10.83
CA HIS A 151 9.69 -31.51 -12.16
C HIS A 151 11.17 -31.07 -12.30
N GLY A 152 11.92 -31.07 -11.18
CA GLY A 152 13.35 -30.76 -11.19
C GLY A 152 13.66 -29.27 -11.44
N GLY A 153 12.72 -28.38 -11.12
CA GLY A 153 12.86 -26.94 -11.20
C GLY A 153 12.65 -26.33 -12.59
N ARG A 154 12.27 -27.15 -13.59
CA ARG A 154 12.09 -26.69 -14.99
C ARG A 154 10.77 -27.15 -15.58
N THR A 155 10.24 -26.34 -16.50
CA THR A 155 9.10 -26.71 -17.34
C THR A 155 9.16 -26.04 -18.70
N THR A 156 8.31 -26.45 -19.63
CA THR A 156 8.06 -25.75 -20.89
C THR A 156 6.80 -24.89 -20.79
N PHE A 157 6.78 -23.74 -21.47
CA PHE A 157 5.58 -22.91 -21.58
C PHE A 157 5.48 -22.21 -22.94
N ARG A 158 4.28 -21.72 -23.25
CA ARG A 158 4.01 -20.76 -24.35
C ARG A 158 3.22 -19.58 -23.82
N ALA A 159 3.36 -18.43 -24.47
CA ALA A 159 2.59 -17.23 -24.16
C ALA A 159 1.67 -16.86 -25.33
N THR A 160 0.52 -16.25 -25.06
CA THR A 160 -0.36 -15.71 -26.11
C THR A 160 0.05 -14.29 -26.52
N GLY A 161 -0.32 -13.87 -27.73
CA GLY A 161 -0.03 -12.52 -28.23
C GLY A 161 -0.92 -11.44 -27.60
N GLN A 162 -0.44 -10.19 -27.62
CA GLN A 162 -1.05 -9.04 -26.92
C GLN A 162 -2.14 -8.32 -27.72
N ASN A 163 -2.23 -8.56 -29.03
CA ASN A 163 -3.09 -7.80 -29.96
C ASN A 163 -4.58 -8.20 -29.93
N ASN A 164 -4.99 -9.01 -28.96
CA ASN A 164 -6.38 -9.28 -28.66
C ASN A 164 -6.48 -9.66 -27.18
N PRO A 165 -6.59 -8.68 -26.26
CA PRO A 165 -6.62 -8.97 -24.83
C PRO A 165 -7.73 -9.99 -24.57
N LEU A 166 -7.34 -11.19 -24.15
CA LEU A 166 -8.29 -12.25 -23.84
C LEU A 166 -8.95 -11.87 -22.52
N GLU A 167 -10.28 -11.94 -22.49
CA GLU A 167 -11.01 -11.90 -21.23
C GLU A 167 -10.73 -13.22 -20.49
N ILE A 168 -9.88 -13.16 -19.47
CA ILE A 168 -9.54 -14.31 -18.64
C ILE A 168 -10.31 -14.21 -17.33
N GLN A 169 -11.19 -15.18 -17.09
CA GLN A 169 -11.93 -15.29 -15.83
C GLN A 169 -11.04 -15.89 -14.75
N THR A 170 -10.50 -15.04 -13.88
CA THR A 170 -9.65 -15.49 -12.77
C THR A 170 -10.48 -15.84 -11.54
N GLY A 171 -11.69 -15.28 -11.43
CA GLY A 171 -12.53 -15.40 -10.23
C GLY A 171 -11.96 -14.63 -9.02
N ARG A 172 -10.81 -13.96 -9.18
CA ARG A 172 -10.12 -13.16 -8.17
C ARG A 172 -10.55 -11.71 -8.36
N SER A 173 -11.33 -11.20 -7.40
CA SER A 173 -11.94 -9.88 -7.48
C SER A 173 -12.06 -9.27 -6.11
N GLY A 174 -12.16 -7.94 -6.07
CA GLY A 174 -12.23 -7.20 -4.81
C GLY A 174 -10.96 -7.33 -3.97
N ILE A 175 -9.84 -7.78 -4.54
CA ILE A 175 -8.54 -7.78 -3.89
C ILE A 175 -7.93 -6.39 -4.08
N VAL A 176 -7.40 -5.79 -3.02
CA VAL A 176 -6.71 -4.50 -3.13
C VAL A 176 -5.45 -4.66 -3.97
N THR A 177 -5.30 -3.86 -5.02
CA THR A 177 -4.16 -3.96 -5.94
C THR A 177 -2.85 -3.56 -5.26
N SER A 178 -1.75 -4.19 -5.67
CA SER A 178 -0.46 -4.01 -5.00
C SER A 178 0.16 -2.61 -5.18
N PHE A 179 -0.32 -1.82 -6.13
CA PHE A 179 0.07 -0.42 -6.33
C PHE A 179 -0.80 0.59 -5.55
N SER A 180 -1.91 0.17 -4.94
CA SER A 180 -2.81 1.09 -4.24
C SER A 180 -2.10 1.72 -3.04
N SER A 181 -2.08 3.05 -2.97
CA SER A 181 -1.50 3.78 -1.84
C SER A 181 -2.31 3.51 -0.57
N ALA A 182 -1.59 3.35 0.54
CA ALA A 182 -2.16 3.17 1.87
C ALA A 182 -2.15 4.49 2.64
N GLY A 183 -3.07 4.63 3.60
CA GLY A 183 -2.97 5.63 4.65
C GLY A 183 -2.11 5.17 5.84
N PRO A 184 -2.11 5.97 6.94
CA PRO A 184 -2.80 7.27 7.05
C PRO A 184 -2.16 8.34 6.17
N THR A 185 -2.78 9.52 6.08
CA THR A 185 -2.13 10.66 5.43
C THR A 185 -0.80 11.01 6.14
N ASN A 186 0.22 11.36 5.36
CA ASN A 186 1.57 11.59 5.88
C ASN A 186 1.69 12.74 6.89
N PHE A 187 0.83 13.77 6.80
CA PHE A 187 0.97 14.99 7.60
C PHE A 187 -0.17 15.20 8.61
N THR A 188 -1.41 14.92 8.21
CA THR A 188 -2.58 15.08 9.08
C THR A 188 -2.95 13.81 9.83
N HIS A 189 -2.32 12.68 9.46
CA HIS A 189 -2.51 11.36 10.06
C HIS A 189 -3.99 10.93 10.13
N VAL A 190 -4.77 11.31 9.12
CA VAL A 190 -6.17 10.93 9.00
C VAL A 190 -6.33 9.66 8.18
N LEU A 191 -7.43 8.94 8.42
CA LEU A 191 -7.80 7.73 7.70
C LEU A 191 -8.01 8.03 6.21
N LYS A 192 -7.20 7.37 5.38
CA LYS A 192 -7.34 7.31 3.92
C LYS A 192 -6.90 5.93 3.42
N PRO A 193 -7.37 5.48 2.24
CA PRO A 193 -8.37 6.13 1.37
C PRO A 193 -9.78 6.15 1.98
N ASP A 194 -10.75 6.80 1.33
CA ASP A 194 -12.16 6.78 1.80
C ASP A 194 -12.88 5.49 1.37
N LEU A 195 -12.62 4.99 0.16
CA LEU A 195 -13.39 3.94 -0.50
C LEU A 195 -12.54 3.27 -1.60
N ALA A 196 -12.72 1.97 -1.79
CA ALA A 196 -12.14 1.21 -2.89
C ALA A 196 -13.12 1.03 -4.06
N ALA A 197 -12.58 0.95 -5.28
CA ALA A 197 -13.33 0.67 -6.50
C ALA A 197 -12.45 -0.08 -7.52
N PRO A 198 -13.04 -0.68 -8.57
CA PRO A 198 -12.27 -1.38 -9.61
C PRO A 198 -11.26 -0.44 -10.29
N GLY A 199 -9.96 -0.75 -10.14
CA GLY A 199 -8.87 0.02 -10.76
C GLY A 199 -7.77 -0.84 -11.37
N GLY A 200 -7.82 -2.16 -11.26
CA GLY A 200 -6.92 -3.07 -11.96
C GLY A 200 -7.57 -3.62 -13.22
N GLN A 201 -6.81 -3.69 -14.30
CA GLN A 201 -7.17 -4.34 -15.56
C GLN A 201 -8.45 -3.77 -16.18
N ILE A 202 -8.55 -2.43 -16.24
CA ILE A 202 -9.74 -1.73 -16.73
C ILE A 202 -9.59 -1.45 -18.22
N LEU A 203 -10.40 -2.11 -19.04
CA LEU A 203 -10.56 -1.82 -20.46
C LEU A 203 -11.39 -0.53 -20.65
N SER A 204 -10.82 0.47 -21.31
CA SER A 204 -11.52 1.71 -21.65
C SER A 204 -11.03 2.33 -22.94
N SER A 205 -11.72 3.37 -23.43
CA SER A 205 -11.36 4.07 -24.65
C SER A 205 -10.03 4.81 -24.51
N THR A 206 -9.23 4.82 -25.56
CA THR A 206 -7.98 5.58 -25.65
C THR A 206 -7.80 6.12 -27.07
N LEU A 207 -6.78 6.95 -27.29
CA LEU A 207 -6.43 7.42 -28.63
C LEU A 207 -5.51 6.39 -29.30
N ARG A 208 -5.78 6.11 -30.58
CA ARG A 208 -4.96 5.18 -31.39
C ARG A 208 -3.48 5.58 -31.44
N GLU A 209 -3.19 6.88 -31.37
CA GLU A 209 -1.81 7.38 -31.32
C GLU A 209 -1.04 6.94 -30.06
N PHE A 210 -1.74 6.60 -28.97
CA PHE A 210 -1.14 6.12 -27.73
C PHE A 210 -1.09 4.59 -27.62
N ALA A 211 -2.08 3.88 -28.15
CA ALA A 211 -2.23 2.44 -27.93
C ALA A 211 -2.35 1.59 -29.22
N GLY A 212 -2.32 2.20 -30.41
CA GLY A 212 -2.58 1.54 -31.70
C GLY A 212 -4.07 1.24 -31.98
N GLU A 213 -4.87 1.15 -30.93
CA GLU A 213 -6.29 0.79 -30.95
C GLU A 213 -7.18 1.83 -30.24
N ASP A 214 -8.49 1.75 -30.45
CA ASP A 214 -9.49 2.66 -29.84
C ASP A 214 -9.76 2.33 -28.35
N PHE A 215 -9.30 1.17 -27.88
CA PHE A 215 -9.44 0.71 -26.50
C PHE A 215 -8.11 0.16 -25.98
N ALA A 216 -7.85 0.36 -24.70
CA ALA A 216 -6.70 -0.22 -24.00
C ALA A 216 -7.05 -0.56 -22.56
N VAL A 217 -6.23 -1.43 -21.97
CA VAL A 217 -6.34 -1.90 -20.59
C VAL A 217 -5.32 -1.16 -19.75
N PHE A 218 -5.79 -0.48 -18.70
CA PHE A 218 -4.92 0.22 -17.76
C PHE A 218 -5.21 -0.17 -16.31
N ASP A 219 -4.16 -0.04 -15.50
CA ASP A 219 -4.18 -0.18 -14.06
C ASP A 219 -3.97 1.19 -13.40
N GLY A 220 -4.68 1.44 -12.30
CA GLY A 220 -4.44 2.59 -11.46
C GLY A 220 -5.62 2.97 -10.59
N THR A 221 -5.33 3.69 -9.51
CA THR A 221 -6.36 4.42 -8.75
C THR A 221 -7.02 5.49 -9.64
N SER A 222 -6.32 5.98 -10.67
CA SER A 222 -6.88 6.80 -11.75
C SER A 222 -8.05 6.14 -12.48
N MET A 223 -8.11 4.80 -12.53
CA MET A 223 -9.22 4.05 -13.13
C MET A 223 -10.30 3.71 -12.10
N ALA A 224 -9.93 3.59 -10.81
CA ALA A 224 -10.89 3.46 -9.72
C ALA A 224 -11.70 4.76 -9.48
N ALA A 225 -11.06 5.92 -9.57
CA ALA A 225 -11.69 7.23 -9.37
C ALA A 225 -12.94 7.47 -10.26
N PRO A 226 -12.92 7.25 -11.59
CA PRO A 226 -14.10 7.44 -12.43
C PRO A 226 -15.23 6.46 -12.13
N HIS A 227 -14.95 5.25 -11.62
CA HIS A 227 -16.01 4.35 -11.12
C HIS A 227 -16.75 4.97 -9.92
N VAL A 228 -16.02 5.59 -9.00
CA VAL A 228 -16.63 6.30 -7.85
C VAL A 228 -17.37 7.55 -8.32
N SER A 229 -16.80 8.33 -9.24
CA SER A 229 -17.47 9.51 -9.82
C SER A 229 -18.78 9.14 -10.54
N GLY A 230 -18.78 8.05 -11.32
CA GLY A 230 -20.00 7.53 -11.95
C GLY A 230 -21.02 7.04 -10.92
N SER A 231 -20.56 6.38 -9.85
CA SER A 231 -21.41 5.96 -8.74
C SER A 231 -22.09 7.17 -8.07
N ALA A 232 -21.33 8.22 -7.78
CA ALA A 232 -21.86 9.46 -7.22
C ALA A 232 -22.87 10.14 -8.15
N ALA A 233 -22.60 10.17 -9.46
CA ALA A 233 -23.52 10.72 -10.45
C ALA A 233 -24.87 9.97 -10.49
N LEU A 234 -24.84 8.63 -10.43
CA LEU A 234 -26.06 7.81 -10.36
C LEU A 234 -26.86 8.09 -9.08
N LEU A 235 -26.18 8.22 -7.94
CA LEU A 235 -26.83 8.56 -6.68
C LEU A 235 -27.46 9.95 -6.72
N LEU A 236 -26.78 10.95 -7.29
CA LEU A 236 -27.33 12.31 -7.47
C LEU A 236 -28.48 12.34 -8.47
N GLN A 237 -28.48 11.48 -9.49
CA GLN A 237 -29.63 11.35 -10.40
C GLN A 237 -30.86 10.81 -9.67
N GLN A 238 -30.69 9.80 -8.83
CA GLN A 238 -31.78 9.18 -8.08
C GLN A 238 -32.22 10.01 -6.86
N HIS A 239 -31.28 10.75 -6.26
CA HIS A 239 -31.48 11.57 -5.07
C HIS A 239 -30.94 13.00 -5.28
N PRO A 240 -31.62 13.83 -6.09
CA PRO A 240 -31.11 15.15 -6.50
C PRO A 240 -30.89 16.15 -5.37
N THR A 241 -31.45 15.89 -4.19
CA THR A 241 -31.33 16.75 -3.01
C THR A 241 -30.21 16.31 -2.05
N TRP A 242 -29.55 15.17 -2.30
CA TRP A 242 -28.44 14.74 -1.47
C TRP A 242 -27.25 15.69 -1.62
N THR A 243 -26.67 16.05 -0.49
CA THR A 243 -25.42 16.81 -0.43
C THR A 243 -24.22 15.92 -0.77
N PRO A 244 -23.06 16.49 -1.13
CA PRO A 244 -21.83 15.72 -1.33
C PRO A 244 -21.44 14.85 -0.12
N ALA A 245 -21.66 15.35 1.11
CA ALA A 245 -21.41 14.60 2.34
C ALA A 245 -22.35 13.39 2.48
N GLN A 246 -23.62 13.54 2.12
CA GLN A 246 -24.60 12.43 2.12
C GLN A 246 -24.27 11.39 1.04
N VAL A 247 -23.87 11.82 -0.16
CA VAL A 247 -23.42 10.89 -1.22
C VAL A 247 -22.17 10.13 -0.76
N LYS A 248 -21.18 10.83 -0.20
CA LYS A 248 -19.98 10.20 0.37
C LYS A 248 -20.33 9.20 1.46
N SER A 249 -21.19 9.61 2.40
CA SER A 249 -21.65 8.75 3.49
C SER A 249 -22.35 7.51 2.97
N ALA A 250 -23.28 7.65 2.02
CA ALA A 250 -23.99 6.52 1.43
C ALA A 250 -23.02 5.53 0.79
N LEU A 251 -22.03 6.01 0.01
CA LEU A 251 -21.03 5.15 -0.64
C LEU A 251 -20.14 4.43 0.37
N MET A 252 -19.68 5.12 1.42
CA MET A 252 -18.78 4.55 2.42
C MET A 252 -19.50 3.58 3.35
N THR A 253 -20.62 4.00 3.95
CA THR A 253 -21.29 3.23 5.01
C THR A 253 -21.94 1.93 4.53
N THR A 254 -22.16 1.81 3.22
CA THR A 254 -22.77 0.65 2.56
C THR A 254 -21.78 -0.18 1.73
N ALA A 255 -20.50 0.19 1.75
CA ALA A 255 -19.46 -0.52 1.02
C ALA A 255 -19.34 -1.98 1.51
N GLY A 256 -19.07 -2.88 0.55
CA GLY A 256 -18.74 -4.28 0.84
C GLY A 256 -17.26 -4.45 1.18
N PRO A 257 -16.85 -5.58 1.75
CA PRO A 257 -15.43 -5.83 2.03
C PRO A 257 -14.59 -5.83 0.75
N ALA A 258 -13.44 -5.16 0.78
CA ALA A 258 -12.31 -5.48 -0.08
C ALA A 258 -11.36 -6.41 0.68
N TRP A 259 -10.54 -7.16 -0.05
CA TRP A 259 -9.79 -8.27 0.52
C TRP A 259 -8.28 -8.01 0.46
N GLY A 260 -7.60 -8.31 1.56
CA GLY A 260 -6.15 -8.25 1.66
C GLY A 260 -5.46 -9.50 1.11
N ASN A 261 -6.21 -10.55 0.77
CA ASN A 261 -5.67 -11.79 0.22
C ASN A 261 -6.57 -12.40 -0.87
N THR A 262 -5.95 -13.14 -1.79
CA THR A 262 -6.63 -13.76 -2.94
C THR A 262 -7.70 -14.79 -2.52
N ALA A 263 -7.54 -15.42 -1.34
CA ALA A 263 -8.50 -16.36 -0.79
C ALA A 263 -9.78 -15.71 -0.24
N ARG A 264 -9.84 -14.37 -0.15
CA ARG A 264 -10.94 -13.62 0.46
C ARG A 264 -11.31 -14.11 1.86
N THR A 265 -10.30 -14.41 2.66
CA THR A 265 -10.46 -14.82 4.07
C THR A 265 -10.08 -13.71 5.04
N GLN A 266 -9.47 -12.64 4.54
CA GLN A 266 -9.05 -11.48 5.32
C GLN A 266 -9.48 -10.19 4.62
N GLU A 267 -10.43 -9.46 5.21
CA GLU A 267 -10.79 -8.10 4.79
C GLU A 267 -9.53 -7.21 4.90
N ALA A 268 -9.33 -6.33 3.92
CA ALA A 268 -8.16 -5.46 3.90
C ALA A 268 -8.23 -4.46 5.08
N SER A 269 -7.08 -3.99 5.56
CA SER A 269 -7.08 -2.92 6.56
C SER A 269 -7.82 -1.68 6.02
N VAL A 270 -8.56 -0.97 6.85
CA VAL A 270 -9.17 0.33 6.49
C VAL A 270 -8.16 1.36 5.97
N LEU A 271 -6.86 1.19 6.29
CA LEU A 271 -5.78 2.01 5.72
C LEU A 271 -5.47 1.68 4.25
N LEU A 272 -5.98 0.57 3.73
CA LEU A 272 -5.87 0.15 2.33
C LEU A 272 -7.19 0.27 1.58
N GLU A 273 -8.30 -0.16 2.19
CA GLU A 273 -9.62 -0.17 1.53
C GLU A 273 -10.52 1.02 1.86
N GLY A 274 -10.18 1.81 2.89
CA GLY A 274 -11.09 2.81 3.45
C GLY A 274 -12.30 2.14 4.09
N ALA A 275 -13.50 2.49 3.61
CA ALA A 275 -14.74 1.86 4.05
C ALA A 275 -15.05 0.52 3.35
N GLY A 276 -14.28 0.16 2.31
CA GLY A 276 -14.45 -1.06 1.52
C GLY A 276 -14.70 -0.81 0.04
N LEU A 277 -15.09 -1.86 -0.68
CA LEU A 277 -15.42 -1.84 -2.11
C LEU A 277 -16.82 -1.25 -2.36
N VAL A 278 -16.89 -0.25 -3.25
CA VAL A 278 -18.11 0.46 -3.63
C VAL A 278 -19.28 -0.49 -3.99
N ASN A 279 -20.46 -0.21 -3.44
CA ASN A 279 -21.71 -0.93 -3.72
C ASN A 279 -22.85 0.06 -4.02
N VAL A 280 -22.99 0.45 -5.29
CA VAL A 280 -23.97 1.47 -5.72
C VAL A 280 -25.41 1.09 -5.39
N ALA A 281 -25.77 -0.19 -5.50
CA ALA A 281 -27.12 -0.66 -5.22
C ALA A 281 -27.48 -0.50 -3.73
N ALA A 282 -26.53 -0.79 -2.83
CA ALA A 282 -26.72 -0.57 -1.39
C ALA A 282 -26.69 0.92 -1.04
N ALA A 283 -25.77 1.69 -1.64
CA ALA A 283 -25.66 3.13 -1.44
C ALA A 283 -26.91 3.91 -1.88
N ASN A 284 -27.74 3.35 -2.75
CA ASN A 284 -29.02 3.92 -3.16
C ASN A 284 -30.09 3.89 -2.04
N SER A 285 -29.90 3.09 -0.99
CA SER A 285 -30.79 3.06 0.17
C SER A 285 -29.98 2.81 1.45
N PRO A 286 -29.16 3.78 1.88
CA PRO A 286 -28.17 3.57 2.93
C PRO A 286 -28.78 3.45 4.34
N LYS A 287 -30.09 3.73 4.47
CA LYS A 287 -30.87 3.81 5.71
C LYS A 287 -30.46 4.96 6.63
N LEU A 288 -29.17 5.12 6.87
CA LEU A 288 -28.59 6.19 7.66
C LEU A 288 -27.48 6.90 6.87
N PHE A 289 -27.34 8.20 7.11
CA PHE A 289 -26.09 8.92 6.86
C PHE A 289 -25.28 9.01 8.15
N ALA A 290 -23.96 8.96 8.03
CA ALA A 290 -22.99 9.14 9.11
C ALA A 290 -22.05 10.32 8.76
N ASP A 291 -21.99 11.29 9.66
CA ASP A 291 -21.10 12.45 9.56
C ASP A 291 -20.27 12.61 10.86
N PRO A 292 -18.93 12.50 10.81
CA PRO A 292 -18.13 12.15 9.65
C PRO A 292 -18.33 10.69 9.23
N SER A 293 -18.10 10.39 7.95
CA SER A 293 -18.21 9.02 7.41
C SER A 293 -16.99 8.13 7.74
N SER A 294 -15.98 8.68 8.42
CA SER A 294 -14.85 7.94 9.01
C SER A 294 -14.34 8.67 10.26
N LEU A 295 -13.80 7.93 11.23
CA LEU A 295 -13.31 8.47 12.50
C LEU A 295 -11.78 8.45 12.55
N SER A 296 -11.16 9.62 12.51
CA SER A 296 -9.70 9.77 12.61
C SER A 296 -9.31 10.41 13.94
N PHE A 297 -8.89 9.62 14.93
CA PHE A 297 -8.48 10.18 16.23
C PHE A 297 -7.03 10.66 16.25
N GLY A 298 -6.23 10.29 15.23
CA GLY A 298 -4.81 10.64 15.12
C GLY A 298 -3.95 9.98 16.20
N PHE A 299 -3.00 10.72 16.76
CA PHE A 299 -2.07 10.21 17.78
C PHE A 299 -2.71 10.11 19.18
N LEU A 300 -2.63 8.94 19.80
CA LEU A 300 -2.88 8.76 21.23
C LEU A 300 -1.52 8.69 21.94
N ASN A 301 -1.05 9.82 22.46
CA ASN A 301 0.21 9.89 23.20
C ASN A 301 0.04 9.37 24.63
N THR A 302 0.77 8.31 24.96
CA THR A 302 0.66 7.61 26.25
C THR A 302 1.87 7.78 27.17
N ASP A 303 2.79 8.69 26.88
CA ASP A 303 4.05 8.86 27.65
C ASP A 303 3.82 9.34 29.08
N HIS A 304 3.04 10.40 29.25
CA HIS A 304 2.84 11.02 30.56
C HIS A 304 1.58 10.53 31.29
N ALA A 305 0.55 10.12 30.55
CA ALA A 305 -0.74 9.73 31.10
C ALA A 305 -1.46 8.74 30.17
N ALA A 306 -2.59 8.18 30.64
CA ALA A 306 -3.50 7.49 29.73
C ALA A 306 -4.09 8.48 28.72
N ALA A 307 -4.18 8.06 27.46
CA ALA A 307 -4.74 8.85 26.37
C ALA A 307 -6.23 8.54 26.20
N ARG A 308 -7.04 9.58 26.00
CA ARG A 308 -8.48 9.48 25.73
C ARG A 308 -8.86 10.54 24.70
N LYS A 309 -9.48 10.14 23.61
CA LYS A 309 -9.97 11.05 22.56
C LYS A 309 -11.40 10.67 22.15
N PRO A 310 -12.41 11.46 22.56
CA PRO A 310 -13.76 11.29 22.04
C PRO A 310 -13.88 11.94 20.65
N LEU A 311 -14.64 11.31 19.77
CA LEU A 311 -15.16 11.89 18.53
C LEU A 311 -16.67 11.64 18.47
N LEU A 312 -17.37 12.50 17.76
CA LEU A 312 -18.81 12.39 17.54
C LEU A 312 -19.05 11.82 16.14
N VAL A 313 -20.00 10.88 16.01
CA VAL A 313 -20.60 10.54 14.73
C VAL A 313 -22.09 10.85 14.77
N SER A 314 -22.53 11.77 13.93
CA SER A 314 -23.94 12.14 13.76
C SER A 314 -24.60 11.17 12.78
N LEU A 315 -25.64 10.47 13.23
CA LEU A 315 -26.45 9.56 12.42
C LEU A 315 -27.76 10.23 12.04
N SER A 316 -28.01 10.40 10.75
CA SER A 316 -29.25 10.98 10.23
C SER A 316 -30.07 9.94 9.46
N ASP A 317 -31.40 9.95 9.63
CA ASP A 317 -32.30 9.11 8.84
C ASP A 317 -32.22 9.46 7.35
N ALA A 318 -31.71 8.54 6.53
CA ALA A 318 -31.60 8.68 5.08
C ALA A 318 -32.86 8.19 4.33
N GLY A 319 -33.91 7.85 5.07
CA GLY A 319 -35.12 7.21 4.57
C GLY A 319 -35.19 5.76 5.05
N GLY A 320 -36.09 5.52 6.00
CA GLY A 320 -36.31 4.18 6.57
C GLY A 320 -35.26 3.76 7.60
N GLY A 321 -34.36 4.65 8.04
CA GLY A 321 -33.36 4.41 9.08
C GLY A 321 -33.82 4.70 10.51
N ALA A 322 -34.99 5.30 10.69
CA ALA A 322 -35.54 5.60 12.02
C ALA A 322 -35.70 4.35 12.91
N GLY A 323 -35.41 4.48 14.21
CA GLY A 323 -35.54 3.41 15.20
C GLY A 323 -34.24 3.12 15.95
N ALA A 324 -34.26 2.04 16.73
CA ALA A 324 -33.13 1.63 17.56
C ALA A 324 -32.10 0.82 16.76
N TRP A 325 -30.83 1.20 16.85
CA TRP A 325 -29.67 0.53 16.26
C TRP A 325 -28.73 0.07 17.36
N THR A 326 -28.30 -1.18 17.30
CA THR A 326 -27.23 -1.69 18.18
C THR A 326 -25.89 -1.20 17.66
N VAL A 327 -25.01 -0.73 18.55
CA VAL A 327 -23.67 -0.24 18.23
C VAL A 327 -22.63 -1.24 18.73
N SER A 328 -21.75 -1.67 17.86
CA SER A 328 -20.62 -2.55 18.18
C SER A 328 -19.34 -2.06 17.53
N VAL A 329 -18.20 -2.61 17.94
CA VAL A 329 -16.88 -2.34 17.34
C VAL A 329 -16.34 -3.64 16.78
N ASP A 330 -15.95 -3.59 15.50
CA ASP A 330 -15.28 -4.68 14.81
C ASP A 330 -13.83 -4.27 14.53
N ALA A 331 -12.92 -4.73 15.39
CA ALA A 331 -11.51 -4.31 15.36
C ALA A 331 -10.71 -5.18 14.39
N GLN A 332 -10.03 -4.54 13.44
CA GLN A 332 -9.07 -5.19 12.54
C GLN A 332 -7.66 -5.25 13.14
N SER A 333 -7.28 -4.23 13.91
CA SER A 333 -6.02 -4.17 14.67
C SER A 333 -6.22 -3.39 15.96
N ALA A 334 -5.61 -3.86 17.04
CA ALA A 334 -5.60 -3.17 18.33
C ALA A 334 -4.26 -3.37 19.06
N SER A 335 -3.62 -2.27 19.44
CA SER A 335 -2.47 -2.28 20.35
C SER A 335 -2.89 -2.78 21.72
N SER A 336 -1.98 -3.42 22.45
CA SER A 336 -2.27 -3.96 23.78
C SER A 336 -2.83 -2.89 24.73
N GLY A 337 -4.05 -3.12 25.23
CA GLY A 337 -4.77 -2.23 26.14
C GLY A 337 -5.46 -1.03 25.48
N ALA A 338 -5.25 -0.78 24.19
CA ALA A 338 -5.95 0.25 23.45
C ALA A 338 -7.35 -0.23 23.03
N SER A 339 -8.31 0.69 22.95
CA SER A 339 -9.69 0.37 22.63
C SER A 339 -10.41 1.51 21.91
N VAL A 340 -11.45 1.14 21.15
CA VAL A 340 -12.52 2.03 20.70
C VAL A 340 -13.81 1.59 21.35
N THR A 341 -14.57 2.53 21.89
CA THR A 341 -15.81 2.20 22.61
C THR A 341 -16.86 3.28 22.34
N PRO A 342 -18.03 2.93 21.76
CA PRO A 342 -19.17 3.83 21.74
C PRO A 342 -19.67 4.06 23.17
N GLU A 343 -20.14 5.26 23.49
CA GLU A 343 -20.67 5.58 24.82
C GLU A 343 -21.95 4.78 25.13
N GLU A 344 -22.76 4.53 24.09
CA GLU A 344 -23.99 3.75 24.18
C GLU A 344 -23.92 2.51 23.29
N SER A 345 -24.45 1.38 23.77
CA SER A 345 -24.55 0.15 22.98
C SER A 345 -25.79 0.11 22.08
N VAL A 346 -26.73 1.04 22.27
CA VAL A 346 -27.94 1.19 21.45
C VAL A 346 -28.22 2.68 21.27
N VAL A 347 -28.42 3.12 20.04
CA VAL A 347 -28.79 4.50 19.70
C VAL A 347 -30.15 4.51 19.00
N THR A 348 -31.02 5.47 19.31
CA THR A 348 -32.32 5.62 18.63
C THR A 348 -32.30 6.82 17.69
N VAL A 349 -32.43 6.57 16.39
CA VAL A 349 -32.52 7.61 15.36
C VAL A 349 -33.98 8.04 15.17
N PRO A 350 -34.34 9.31 15.38
CA PRO A 350 -35.71 9.77 15.17
C PRO A 350 -36.08 9.80 13.67
N PRO A 351 -37.37 9.60 13.31
CA PRO A 351 -37.82 9.71 11.92
C PRO A 351 -37.46 11.04 11.27
N GLY A 352 -36.72 11.00 10.16
CA GLY A 352 -36.23 12.18 9.45
C GLY A 352 -35.26 13.08 10.24
N GLY A 353 -34.79 12.64 11.41
CA GLY A 353 -33.93 13.43 12.29
C GLY A 353 -32.54 12.82 12.46
N THR A 354 -31.79 13.43 13.37
CA THR A 354 -30.38 13.13 13.62
C THR A 354 -30.15 12.82 15.10
N VAL A 355 -29.18 11.96 15.38
CA VAL A 355 -28.71 11.66 16.74
C VAL A 355 -27.19 11.57 16.74
N ASP A 356 -26.56 12.07 17.78
CA ASP A 356 -25.11 12.08 17.92
C ASP A 356 -24.65 10.90 18.79
N VAL A 357 -23.65 10.17 18.31
CA VAL A 357 -23.06 9.02 19.01
C VAL A 357 -21.61 9.34 19.36
N PRO A 358 -21.30 9.57 20.65
CA PRO A 358 -19.92 9.71 21.09
C PRO A 358 -19.18 8.37 21.01
N VAL A 359 -17.99 8.38 20.42
CA VAL A 359 -17.08 7.24 20.31
C VAL A 359 -15.74 7.61 20.91
N LEU A 360 -15.26 6.83 21.86
CA LEU A 360 -14.03 7.08 22.59
C LEU A 360 -12.91 6.13 22.13
N ALA A 361 -11.82 6.69 21.61
CA ALA A 361 -10.54 6.00 21.55
C ALA A 361 -9.78 6.20 22.87
N ALA A 362 -9.24 5.11 23.44
CA ALA A 362 -8.48 5.18 24.68
C ALA A 362 -7.29 4.22 24.68
N ALA A 363 -6.23 4.60 25.39
CA ALA A 363 -5.07 3.76 25.64
C ALA A 363 -4.49 4.08 27.04
N PRO A 364 -4.20 3.07 27.88
CA PRO A 364 -3.46 3.25 29.13
C PRO A 364 -2.13 3.96 28.94
N ARG A 365 -1.61 4.52 30.05
CA ARG A 365 -0.25 5.07 30.06
C ARG A 365 0.75 3.97 29.70
N PHE A 366 1.73 4.29 28.87
CA PHE A 366 2.76 3.36 28.39
C PHE A 366 2.24 2.17 27.58
N SER A 367 1.07 2.30 26.95
CA SER A 367 0.65 1.31 25.94
C SER A 367 1.70 1.22 24.82
N PRO A 368 2.01 0.00 24.34
CA PRO A 368 2.90 -0.19 23.20
C PRO A 368 2.44 0.60 21.97
N ARG A 369 3.41 1.09 21.19
CA ARG A 369 3.17 1.77 19.91
C ARG A 369 2.42 0.84 18.94
N GLY A 370 1.52 1.40 18.12
CA GLY A 370 0.90 0.64 17.04
C GLY A 370 -0.39 1.24 16.50
N ASP A 371 -0.75 0.78 15.30
CA ASP A 371 -1.97 1.20 14.62
C ASP A 371 -3.17 0.41 15.09
N ASN A 372 -4.26 1.13 15.27
CA ASN A 372 -5.53 0.62 15.72
C ASN A 372 -6.57 0.99 14.67
N THR A 373 -7.18 -0.02 14.07
CA THR A 373 -8.06 0.09 12.91
C THR A 373 -9.27 -0.81 13.07
N GLY A 374 -10.36 -0.47 12.39
CA GLY A 374 -11.57 -1.28 12.36
C GLY A 374 -12.79 -0.45 12.00
N PHE A 375 -13.97 -0.93 12.40
CA PHE A 375 -15.24 -0.28 12.14
C PHE A 375 -16.05 -0.11 13.43
N VAL A 376 -16.74 1.03 13.54
CA VAL A 376 -17.92 1.17 14.39
C VAL A 376 -19.11 0.72 13.55
N VAL A 377 -19.84 -0.29 14.04
CA VAL A 377 -20.88 -0.99 13.29
C VAL A 377 -22.23 -0.71 13.93
N PHE A 378 -23.19 -0.23 13.13
CA PHE A 378 -24.57 -0.03 13.55
C PHE A 378 -25.44 -1.07 12.87
N THR A 379 -26.20 -1.83 13.66
CA THR A 379 -27.04 -2.93 13.17
C THR A 379 -28.50 -2.78 13.63
N ARG A 380 -29.44 -2.99 12.72
CA ARG A 380 -30.88 -3.05 13.01
C ARG A 380 -31.56 -4.11 12.13
N GLY A 381 -31.89 -5.26 12.73
CA GLY A 381 -32.41 -6.39 11.98
C GLY A 381 -31.37 -6.89 10.97
N SER A 382 -31.71 -6.88 9.68
CA SER A 382 -30.79 -7.18 8.58
C SER A 382 -30.03 -5.96 8.04
N ASP A 383 -30.41 -4.75 8.43
CA ASP A 383 -29.71 -3.54 8.01
C ASP A 383 -28.43 -3.38 8.83
N GLN A 384 -27.35 -3.03 8.15
CA GLN A 384 -26.06 -2.73 8.77
C GLN A 384 -25.38 -1.58 8.05
N ILE A 385 -24.81 -0.66 8.80
CA ILE A 385 -23.84 0.32 8.30
C ILE A 385 -22.54 0.25 9.10
N ARG A 386 -21.42 0.58 8.46
CA ARG A 386 -20.09 0.53 9.07
C ARG A 386 -19.37 1.88 8.88
N VAL A 387 -18.77 2.41 9.94
CA VAL A 387 -17.98 3.64 9.93
C VAL A 387 -16.53 3.28 10.29
N PRO A 388 -15.57 3.34 9.35
CA PRO A 388 -14.19 2.97 9.62
C PRO A 388 -13.55 3.95 10.59
N TYR A 389 -12.66 3.45 11.46
CA TYR A 389 -11.88 4.26 12.38
C TYR A 389 -10.38 3.98 12.27
N TYR A 390 -9.58 5.00 12.61
CA TYR A 390 -8.14 4.89 12.75
C TYR A 390 -7.63 5.77 13.89
N PHE A 391 -6.69 5.21 14.64
CA PHE A 391 -5.77 5.96 15.48
C PHE A 391 -4.46 5.17 15.64
N THR A 392 -3.42 5.86 16.09
CA THR A 392 -2.17 5.19 16.41
C THR A 392 -1.73 5.57 17.81
N VAL A 393 -1.37 4.56 18.61
CA VAL A 393 -0.80 4.76 19.92
C VAL A 393 0.67 5.13 19.70
N VAL A 394 1.05 6.29 20.23
CA VAL A 394 2.43 6.76 20.19
C VAL A 394 2.98 6.80 21.60
N LEU A 395 4.27 6.51 21.71
CA LEU A 395 5.02 6.59 22.95
C LEU A 395 6.34 7.29 22.66
N PRO A 396 6.32 8.63 22.48
CA PRO A 396 7.47 9.38 22.00
C PRO A 396 8.69 9.20 22.92
N GLN A 397 9.84 8.89 22.32
CA GLN A 397 11.12 8.78 23.01
C GLN A 397 12.01 10.00 22.79
N ILE A 398 11.90 10.67 21.64
CA ILE A 398 12.82 11.77 21.29
C ILE A 398 12.74 12.93 22.29
N GLY A 399 11.58 13.12 22.93
CA GLY A 399 11.39 14.12 23.98
C GLY A 399 12.23 13.91 25.25
N ARG A 400 12.79 12.70 25.43
CA ARG A 400 13.67 12.32 26.55
C ARG A 400 15.15 12.64 26.28
N ALA A 401 15.51 12.88 25.02
CA ALA A 401 16.86 13.27 24.65
C ALA A 401 17.23 14.64 25.24
N PRO A 402 18.50 14.87 25.63
CA PRO A 402 18.97 16.17 26.09
C PRO A 402 18.73 17.26 25.04
N ARG A 403 18.12 18.37 25.46
CA ARG A 403 17.86 19.50 24.57
C ARG A 403 19.04 20.46 24.55
N VAL A 404 19.51 20.80 23.36
CA VAL A 404 20.61 21.74 23.16
C VAL A 404 20.06 23.00 22.50
N THR A 405 20.27 24.16 23.11
CA THR A 405 20.00 25.44 22.43
C THR A 405 21.01 25.61 21.30
N ILE A 406 20.53 25.67 20.06
CA ILE A 406 21.41 25.85 18.91
C ILE A 406 22.12 27.20 18.96
N ARG A 407 23.43 27.19 18.72
CA ARG A 407 24.25 28.39 18.57
C ARG A 407 24.37 28.76 17.09
N ARG A 408 24.70 30.02 16.79
CA ARG A 408 24.91 30.50 15.40
C ARG A 408 25.92 29.62 14.63
N ASN A 409 26.98 29.16 15.29
CA ASN A 409 27.91 28.17 14.76
C ASN A 409 27.96 27.02 15.77
N GLN A 410 27.60 25.82 15.33
CA GLN A 410 27.57 24.61 16.16
C GLN A 410 28.40 23.52 15.48
N ILE A 411 29.21 22.80 16.26
CA ILE A 411 29.97 21.63 15.80
C ILE A 411 29.61 20.49 16.72
N ASP A 412 29.14 19.38 16.14
CA ASP A 412 28.72 18.19 16.87
C ASP A 412 28.98 16.91 16.07
N ASN A 413 28.87 15.76 16.73
CA ASN A 413 28.91 14.44 16.10
C ASN A 413 27.92 13.50 16.82
N THR A 414 27.31 12.58 16.08
CA THR A 414 26.36 11.58 16.59
C THR A 414 27.01 10.20 16.80
N SER A 415 28.33 10.10 16.61
CA SER A 415 29.09 8.83 16.66
C SER A 415 29.16 8.20 18.05
N LYS A 416 28.76 8.94 19.09
CA LYS A 416 28.70 8.51 20.49
C LYS A 416 27.43 9.10 21.11
N GLY A 417 26.80 8.38 22.03
CA GLY A 417 25.62 8.86 22.74
C GLY A 417 24.64 7.73 23.05
N THR A 418 23.50 8.10 23.62
CA THR A 418 22.34 7.19 23.75
C THR A 418 21.46 7.41 22.54
N ASP A 419 21.11 6.31 21.88
CA ASP A 419 20.07 6.24 20.87
C ASP A 419 18.71 6.15 21.59
N PHE A 420 17.86 7.15 21.40
CA PHE A 420 16.54 7.25 22.01
C PHE A 420 15.44 6.72 21.11
N VAL A 421 15.61 6.75 19.78
CA VAL A 421 14.58 6.50 18.78
C VAL A 421 15.03 5.40 17.83
N ASP A 422 14.34 4.26 17.92
CA ASP A 422 14.57 3.13 17.03
C ASP A 422 13.93 3.29 15.65
N VAL A 423 12.88 4.10 15.50
CA VAL A 423 12.14 4.32 14.25
C VAL A 423 11.50 5.71 14.23
N TYR A 424 11.71 6.43 13.13
CA TYR A 424 10.90 7.60 12.76
C TYR A 424 9.90 7.24 11.68
N ARG A 425 8.63 7.60 11.89
CA ARG A 425 7.54 6.93 11.19
C ARG A 425 6.81 7.73 10.12
N PHE A 426 6.54 9.01 10.36
CA PHE A 426 5.74 9.83 9.44
C PHE A 426 6.48 11.10 9.01
N PRO A 427 6.55 11.41 7.69
CA PRO A 427 6.09 10.58 6.57
C PRO A 427 6.81 9.23 6.53
N SER A 428 6.21 8.22 5.90
CA SER A 428 6.79 6.88 5.81
C SER A 428 8.21 6.92 5.23
N LEU A 429 9.16 6.30 5.93
CA LEU A 429 10.60 6.33 5.57
C LEU A 429 11.10 7.77 5.39
N PRO A 430 11.02 8.61 6.45
CA PRO A 430 11.32 10.03 6.30
C PRO A 430 12.75 10.22 5.77
N PHE A 431 13.70 9.44 6.27
CA PHE A 431 15.11 9.47 5.90
C PHE A 431 15.47 8.57 4.70
N GLY A 432 14.46 8.22 3.91
CA GLY A 432 14.61 7.35 2.75
C GLY A 432 14.59 5.85 3.08
N PRO A 433 14.59 5.02 2.02
CA PRO A 433 14.65 3.57 2.20
C PRO A 433 16.00 3.16 2.80
N GLY A 434 16.05 2.00 3.46
CA GLY A 434 17.31 1.43 3.91
C GLY A 434 18.31 1.28 2.77
N LYS A 435 19.59 1.11 3.11
CA LYS A 435 20.70 1.01 2.16
C LYS A 435 20.39 0.07 0.98
N ASN A 436 19.68 -1.01 1.27
CA ASN A 436 19.34 -2.02 0.29
C ASN A 436 17.87 -1.99 -0.19
N TYR A 437 17.13 -0.89 -0.03
CA TYR A 437 15.70 -0.73 -0.41
C TYR A 437 14.71 -1.75 0.19
N SER A 438 15.20 -2.74 0.92
CA SER A 438 14.53 -3.92 1.45
C SER A 438 14.97 -4.25 2.88
N ASP A 439 16.09 -3.66 3.30
CA ASP A 439 16.35 -3.45 4.72
C ASP A 439 15.17 -2.64 5.30
N PRO A 440 14.99 -2.63 6.64
CA PRO A 440 14.21 -1.59 7.30
C PRO A 440 14.59 -0.20 6.76
N GLY A 441 13.78 0.83 7.04
CA GLY A 441 14.19 2.21 6.76
C GLY A 441 15.61 2.51 7.25
N MET A 442 16.21 3.61 6.79
CA MET A 442 17.56 4.01 7.21
C MET A 442 17.77 3.66 8.70
N HIS A 443 18.83 2.90 9.01
CA HIS A 443 19.16 2.61 10.40
C HIS A 443 19.63 3.93 11.00
N GLU A 444 18.82 4.51 11.88
CA GLU A 444 19.05 5.83 12.49
C GLU A 444 19.79 5.70 13.83
N ASP A 445 20.57 4.62 13.99
CA ASP A 445 21.29 4.33 15.21
C ASP A 445 22.43 5.32 15.44
N GLY A 446 22.41 5.99 16.59
CA GLY A 446 23.38 7.03 16.95
C GLY A 446 22.88 7.90 18.09
N GLY A 447 23.77 8.68 18.70
CA GLY A 447 23.34 9.63 19.73
C GLY A 447 22.55 10.78 19.11
N GLU A 448 21.24 10.89 19.36
CA GLU A 448 20.45 12.01 18.84
C GLU A 448 20.76 13.31 19.58
N HIS A 449 21.00 14.36 18.81
CA HIS A 449 21.18 15.71 19.31
C HIS A 449 19.96 16.55 18.95
N VAL A 450 19.06 16.76 19.93
CA VAL A 450 17.83 17.52 19.72
C VAL A 450 18.09 19.00 19.94
N TYR A 451 18.03 19.78 18.86
CA TYR A 451 18.13 21.23 18.91
C TYR A 451 16.75 21.87 18.94
N THR A 452 16.53 22.77 19.90
CA THR A 452 15.28 23.54 19.97
C THR A 452 15.53 24.98 19.54
N VAL A 453 14.72 25.47 18.61
CA VAL A 453 14.68 26.88 18.20
C VAL A 453 13.34 27.46 18.62
N HIS A 454 13.38 28.63 19.26
CA HIS A 454 12.16 29.41 19.51
C HIS A 454 12.06 30.52 18.46
N VAL A 455 10.93 30.57 17.75
CA VAL A 455 10.63 31.64 16.80
C VAL A 455 9.50 32.48 17.41
N ASP A 456 9.84 33.70 17.83
CA ASP A 456 8.98 34.62 18.60
C ASP A 456 8.06 35.49 17.72
N ARG A 457 8.15 35.35 16.40
CA ARG A 457 7.35 36.06 15.41
C ARG A 457 7.08 35.17 14.20
N GLN A 458 6.06 35.50 13.43
CA GLN A 458 5.83 34.81 12.17
C GLN A 458 7.03 35.04 11.22
N VAL A 459 7.61 33.96 10.71
CA VAL A 459 8.70 33.98 9.74
C VAL A 459 8.30 33.20 8.50
N ALA A 460 8.69 33.68 7.32
CA ALA A 460 8.44 32.96 6.07
C ALA A 460 9.32 31.70 5.94
N ASN A 461 10.53 31.73 6.52
CA ASN A 461 11.50 30.63 6.47
C ASN A 461 12.29 30.58 7.79
N ALA A 462 12.50 29.37 8.30
CA ALA A 462 13.45 29.06 9.36
C ALA A 462 14.14 27.73 9.02
N GLY A 463 15.42 27.60 9.35
CA GLY A 463 16.17 26.38 9.04
C GLY A 463 17.59 26.41 9.59
N ALA A 464 18.30 25.30 9.39
CA ALA A 464 19.73 25.16 9.69
C ALA A 464 20.47 24.85 8.38
N ALA A 465 21.68 25.39 8.23
CA ALA A 465 22.54 25.09 7.09
C ALA A 465 23.75 24.29 7.57
N ILE A 466 24.04 23.17 6.91
CA ILE A 466 25.29 22.44 7.11
C ILE A 466 26.39 23.16 6.32
N THR A 467 27.33 23.77 7.03
CA THR A 467 28.42 24.55 6.40
C THR A 467 29.73 23.76 6.28
N ALA A 468 29.85 22.64 6.99
CA ALA A 468 30.95 21.69 6.91
C ALA A 468 30.53 20.31 7.43
N ALA A 469 31.15 19.24 6.94
CA ALA A 469 30.94 17.87 7.38
C ALA A 469 32.28 17.12 7.47
N GLY A 470 32.37 16.16 8.40
CA GLY A 470 33.52 15.26 8.49
C GLY A 470 33.58 14.29 7.30
N PHE A 471 34.76 13.74 7.01
CA PHE A 471 34.93 12.73 5.96
C PHE A 471 34.03 11.52 6.22
N GLY A 472 33.18 11.17 5.25
CA GLY A 472 32.23 10.05 5.34
C GLY A 472 30.93 10.34 6.09
N ALA A 473 30.74 11.54 6.64
CA ALA A 473 29.48 11.94 7.25
C ALA A 473 28.47 12.36 6.17
N LEU A 474 27.22 11.92 6.30
CA LEU A 474 26.07 12.35 5.50
C LEU A 474 25.08 13.10 6.41
N PRO A 475 25.38 14.35 6.82
CA PRO A 475 24.50 15.09 7.70
C PRO A 475 23.25 15.57 6.95
N GLU A 476 22.11 15.06 7.36
CA GLU A 476 20.80 15.51 6.90
C GLU A 476 20.03 16.07 8.10
N PRO A 477 19.86 17.40 8.20
CA PRO A 477 19.05 17.95 9.26
C PRO A 477 17.57 17.70 8.94
N TRP A 478 16.74 17.50 9.97
CA TRP A 478 15.29 17.27 9.84
C TRP A 478 14.53 18.07 10.89
N PHE A 479 13.32 18.53 10.54
CA PHE A 479 12.44 19.25 11.47
C PHE A 479 11.36 18.31 12.00
N LEU A 480 11.23 18.24 13.32
CA LEU A 480 10.10 17.61 13.97
C LEU A 480 9.06 18.69 14.30
N GLY A 481 7.79 18.44 13.97
CA GLY A 481 6.68 19.35 14.31
C GLY A 481 6.43 19.42 15.82
N SER A 482 6.84 18.37 16.54
CA SER A 482 6.76 18.26 17.99
C SER A 482 7.89 17.37 18.52
N LEU A 483 7.99 17.19 19.85
CA LEU A 483 8.94 16.24 20.45
C LEU A 483 8.41 14.80 20.34
N ASN A 484 8.09 14.41 19.11
CA ASN A 484 7.56 13.13 18.72
C ASN A 484 8.24 12.68 17.42
N GLU A 485 8.96 11.57 17.48
CA GLU A 485 9.61 10.94 16.32
C GLU A 485 8.62 10.47 15.24
N ASP A 486 7.33 10.37 15.57
CA ASP A 486 6.25 10.09 14.63
C ASP A 486 5.72 11.36 13.92
N ASP A 487 6.33 12.54 14.11
CA ASP A 487 5.87 13.83 13.58
C ASP A 487 6.99 14.57 12.83
N VAL A 488 7.57 13.92 11.83
CA VAL A 488 8.63 14.50 10.98
C VAL A 488 8.00 15.37 9.90
N GLN A 489 8.40 16.65 9.84
CA GLN A 489 7.82 17.65 8.94
C GLN A 489 8.66 17.85 7.66
N GLY A 490 9.85 17.24 7.58
CA GLY A 490 10.72 17.29 6.41
C GLY A 490 12.09 17.92 6.67
N TYR A 491 12.85 18.10 5.59
CA TYR A 491 14.13 18.82 5.59
C TYR A 491 13.95 20.28 6.04
N PRO A 492 14.84 20.84 6.88
CA PRO A 492 14.84 22.24 7.20
C PRO A 492 15.32 23.03 5.99
N GLY A 493 14.42 23.84 5.44
CA GLY A 493 14.73 24.81 4.40
C GLY A 493 14.71 24.25 2.99
N THR A 494 13.51 23.92 2.49
CA THR A 494 13.09 24.57 1.24
C THR A 494 11.88 25.45 1.54
N PRO A 495 11.80 26.65 0.96
CA PRO A 495 10.62 27.50 1.09
C PRO A 495 9.33 26.72 0.83
N VAL A 496 8.24 27.13 1.48
CA VAL A 496 6.89 26.55 1.28
C VAL A 496 6.48 26.57 -0.21
N ASN A 497 7.09 27.45 -1.02
CA ASN A 497 6.93 27.57 -2.47
C ASN A 497 7.91 26.75 -3.33
N ALA A 498 8.76 25.91 -2.74
CA ALA A 498 9.68 25.00 -3.45
C ALA A 498 9.49 23.52 -3.05
N ASN A 499 8.61 23.23 -2.07
CA ASN A 499 8.13 21.88 -1.84
C ASN A 499 7.15 21.51 -2.97
N GLY A 500 7.56 20.58 -3.83
CA GLY A 500 6.77 20.13 -4.98
C GLY A 500 5.44 19.46 -4.64
N LEU A 501 5.12 19.31 -3.35
CA LEU A 501 3.91 18.65 -2.85
C LEU A 501 2.83 19.62 -2.33
N THR A 502 3.06 20.94 -2.31
CA THR A 502 2.18 21.89 -1.57
C THR A 502 1.69 23.09 -2.37
N PHE A 503 1.72 23.07 -3.71
CA PHE A 503 1.28 24.21 -4.53
C PHE A 503 -0.19 24.65 -4.34
N GLU A 504 -1.03 23.85 -3.66
CA GLU A 504 -2.48 24.11 -3.56
C GLU A 504 -3.02 24.42 -2.16
N TYR A 505 -2.16 24.58 -1.13
CA TYR A 505 -2.63 25.04 0.18
C TYR A 505 -2.37 26.55 0.34
N GLY A 506 -3.27 27.34 -0.26
CA GLY A 506 -3.38 28.79 -0.09
C GLY A 506 -4.34 29.18 1.02
#